data_AF-A0A355QA36-F1
#
_entry.id   AF-A0A355QA36-F1
#
_cell.length_a   1.000
_cell.length_b   1.000
_cell.length_c   1.000
_cell.angle_alpha   90.00
_cell.angle_beta   90.00
_cell.angle_gamma   90.00
#
_symmetry.space_group_name_H-M   'P 1'
#
loop_
_entity.id
_entity.type
_entity.pdbx_description
1 polymer ?
#
loop_
_entity_poly.entity_id
_entity_poly.type
_entity_poly.pdbx_seq_one_letter_code
_entity_poly.pdbx_strand_id
1 'polypeptide(L)'
;MVIFSAIVLLMPIWMIPFGAAYPDLLQKFAIFGIFAIGFNILFGLTGYLSFGHAAFLGIGSYSAVWSFKLLSMNVIPAMIFAVVVSGFAAALIGFVSLRRT
;
A
#
# COMPACT_ATOMS: atom_id res chain seq x y z
N MET A 1 5.53 17.26 -9.84
CA MET A 1 4.29 16.46 -9.80
C MET A 1 3.51 16.53 -11.11
N VAL A 2 3.26 17.71 -11.67
CA VAL A 2 2.49 17.90 -12.93
C VAL A 2 3.03 17.08 -14.12
N ILE A 3 4.35 17.04 -14.31
CA ILE A 3 4.99 16.27 -15.39
C ILE A 3 4.79 14.76 -15.20
N PHE A 4 4.96 14.28 -13.97
CA PHE A 4 4.76 12.86 -13.64
C PHE A 4 3.29 12.44 -13.81
N SER A 5 2.35 13.25 -13.34
CA SER A 5 0.91 12.98 -13.54
C SER A 5 0.51 13.03 -15.01
N ALA A 6 1.06 13.96 -15.80
CA ALA A 6 0.80 14.03 -17.23
C ALA A 6 1.32 12.78 -17.95
N ILE A 7 2.52 12.31 -17.61
CA ILE A 7 3.10 11.08 -18.17
C ILE A 7 2.21 9.87 -17.83
N VAL A 8 1.82 9.69 -16.55
CA VAL A 8 0.97 8.57 -16.13
C VAL A 8 -0.40 8.59 -16.82
N LEU A 9 -0.99 9.76 -17.04
CA LEU A 9 -2.26 9.91 -17.75
C LEU A 9 -2.15 9.66 -19.26
N LEU A 10 -0.98 9.93 -19.86
CA LEU A 10 -0.72 9.71 -21.29
C LEU A 10 -0.18 8.31 -21.59
N MET A 11 0.32 7.58 -20.58
CA MET A 11 0.80 6.20 -20.72
C MET A 11 -0.19 5.24 -21.40
N PRO A 12 -1.52 5.29 -21.14
CA PRO A 12 -2.49 4.42 -21.82
C PRO A 12 -2.52 4.64 -23.33
N ILE A 13 -2.24 5.86 -23.81
CA ILE A 13 -2.28 6.23 -25.22
C ILE A 13 -1.02 5.75 -25.96
N TRP A 14 0.13 5.72 -25.29
CA TRP A 14 1.40 5.29 -25.90
C TRP A 14 1.68 3.80 -25.72
N MET A 15 0.98 3.11 -24.80
CA MET A 15 1.06 1.63 -24.62
C MET A 15 0.03 0.82 -25.41
N ILE A 16 -0.86 1.48 -26.18
CA ILE A 16 -1.78 0.85 -27.15
C ILE A 16 -1.10 -0.20 -28.06
N PRO A 17 0.07 0.05 -28.68
CA PRO A 17 0.69 -0.92 -29.60
C PRO A 17 1.17 -2.21 -28.93
N PHE A 18 1.31 -2.23 -27.60
CA PHE A 18 1.78 -3.39 -26.84
C PHE A 18 0.65 -4.22 -26.22
N GLY A 19 -0.62 -3.86 -26.45
CA GLY A 19 -1.77 -4.52 -25.82
C GLY A 19 -1.83 -4.35 -24.30
N ALA A 20 -1.01 -3.44 -23.75
CA ALA A 20 -0.84 -3.21 -22.32
C ALA A 20 -1.54 -1.92 -21.84
N ALA A 21 -2.56 -1.44 -22.56
CA ALA A 21 -3.30 -0.23 -22.22
C ALA A 21 -4.32 -0.46 -21.08
N TYR A 22 -3.86 -0.98 -19.94
CA TYR A 22 -4.67 -1.14 -18.73
C TYR A 22 -4.39 0.02 -17.77
N PRO A 23 -5.16 1.12 -17.84
CA PRO A 23 -4.89 2.32 -17.04
C PRO A 23 -4.80 2.01 -15.53
N ASP A 24 -5.66 1.13 -15.02
CA ASP A 24 -5.66 0.71 -13.62
C ASP A 24 -4.38 -0.02 -13.19
N LEU A 25 -3.80 -0.86 -14.05
CA LEU A 25 -2.57 -1.60 -13.75
C LEU A 25 -1.35 -0.68 -13.83
N LEU A 26 -1.29 0.17 -14.86
CA LEU A 26 -0.20 1.12 -15.03
C LEU A 26 -0.14 2.13 -13.88
N GLN A 27 -1.30 2.62 -13.44
CA GLN A 27 -1.37 3.52 -12.30
C GLN A 27 -0.86 2.85 -11.01
N LYS A 28 -1.29 1.62 -10.73
CA LYS A 28 -0.78 0.84 -9.58
C LYS A 28 0.72 0.63 -9.66
N PHE A 29 1.25 0.31 -10.84
CA PHE A 29 2.68 0.13 -11.06
C PHE A 29 3.47 1.41 -10.76
N ALA A 30 2.97 2.57 -11.21
CA ALA A 30 3.57 3.86 -10.93
C ALA A 30 3.56 4.21 -9.43
N ILE A 31 2.45 3.94 -8.73
CA ILE A 31 2.31 4.16 -7.28
C ILE A 31 3.31 3.29 -6.51
N PHE A 32 3.35 1.98 -6.77
CA PHE A 32 4.28 1.07 -6.10
C PHE A 32 5.74 1.35 -6.47
N GLY A 33 6.00 1.82 -7.69
CA GLY A 33 7.33 2.25 -8.13
C GLY A 33 7.85 3.47 -7.36
N ILE A 34 7.05 4.53 -7.22
CA ILE A 34 7.42 5.67 -6.37
C ILE A 34 7.59 5.25 -4.92
N PHE A 35 6.70 4.40 -4.41
CA PHE A 35 6.78 3.90 -3.04
C PHE A 35 8.11 3.17 -2.80
N ALA A 36 8.53 2.30 -3.72
CA ALA A 36 9.80 1.58 -3.64
C ALA A 36 11.02 2.52 -3.71
N ILE A 37 11.01 3.53 -4.57
CA ILE A 37 12.09 4.53 -4.68
C ILE A 37 12.19 5.36 -3.39
N GLY A 38 11.05 5.81 -2.85
CA GLY A 38 10.98 6.52 -1.58
C GLY A 38 11.52 5.66 -0.43
N PHE A 39 11.18 4.37 -0.42
CA PHE A 39 11.70 3.41 0.54
C PHE A 39 13.23 3.27 0.42
N ASN A 40 13.76 3.14 -0.80
CA ASN A 40 15.21 3.04 -1.05
C ASN A 40 15.97 4.29 -0.59
N ILE A 41 15.41 5.48 -0.77
CA ILE A 41 16.01 6.74 -0.31
C ILE A 41 16.01 6.81 1.23
N LEU A 42 14.88 6.50 1.86
CA LEU A 42 14.73 6.56 3.31
C LEU A 42 15.54 5.48 4.04
N PHE A 43 15.61 4.26 3.50
CA PHE A 43 16.46 3.19 4.05
C PHE A 43 17.94 3.39 3.71
N GLY A 44 18.25 3.80 2.48
CA GLY A 44 19.61 3.81 1.95
C GLY A 44 20.43 5.04 2.33
N LEU A 45 19.80 6.20 2.55
CA LEU A 45 20.52 7.47 2.79
C LEU A 45 20.30 8.05 4.19
N THR A 46 19.15 7.86 4.82
CA THR A 46 18.82 8.55 6.09
C THR A 46 18.56 7.63 7.28
N GLY A 47 18.19 6.37 7.06
CA GLY A 47 17.92 5.39 8.12
C GLY A 47 16.65 5.67 8.95
N TYR A 48 15.93 6.77 8.69
CA TYR A 48 14.75 7.21 9.44
C TYR A 48 13.43 6.71 8.83
N LEU A 49 13.38 5.45 8.38
CA LEU A 49 12.14 4.93 7.81
C LEU A 49 11.16 4.49 8.92
N SER A 50 9.94 5.05 8.88
CA SER A 50 8.78 4.49 9.58
C SER A 50 8.33 3.17 8.93
N PHE A 51 8.95 2.06 9.31
CA PHE A 51 8.56 0.71 8.88
C PHE A 51 7.10 0.37 9.29
N GLY A 52 6.66 0.90 10.43
CA GLY A 52 5.32 0.65 10.96
C GLY A 52 4.20 1.09 10.02
N HIS A 53 4.31 2.26 9.39
CA HIS A 53 3.25 2.78 8.52
C HIS A 53 2.99 1.88 7.30
N ALA A 54 4.07 1.41 6.66
CA ALA A 54 3.97 0.48 5.53
C ALA A 54 3.41 -0.88 5.95
N ALA A 55 3.84 -1.39 7.12
CA ALA A 55 3.36 -2.65 7.68
C ALA A 55 1.85 -2.59 7.99
N PHE A 56 1.36 -1.51 8.60
CA PHE A 56 -0.07 -1.35 8.92
C PHE A 56 -0.95 -1.19 7.67
N LEU A 57 -0.46 -0.46 6.65
CA LEU A 57 -1.17 -0.32 5.38
C LEU A 57 -1.28 -1.67 4.66
N GLY A 58 -0.22 -2.48 4.69
CA GLY A 58 -0.22 -3.85 4.18
C GLY A 58 -1.20 -4.77 4.92
N ILE A 59 -1.13 -4.81 6.25
CA ILE A 59 -2.01 -5.65 7.08
C ILE A 59 -3.48 -5.26 6.89
N GLY A 60 -3.80 -3.96 6.94
CA GLY A 60 -5.17 -3.47 6.76
C GLY A 60 -5.74 -3.78 5.38
N SER A 61 -4.99 -3.51 4.31
CA SER A 61 -5.45 -3.80 2.94
C SER A 61 -5.62 -5.29 2.67
N TYR A 62 -4.71 -6.14 3.17
CA TYR A 62 -4.83 -7.59 3.03
C TYR A 62 -6.03 -8.14 3.82
N SER A 63 -6.23 -7.70 5.06
CA SER A 63 -7.39 -8.08 5.86
C SER A 63 -8.71 -7.67 5.22
N ALA A 64 -8.80 -6.49 4.61
CA ALA A 64 -10.00 -6.06 3.90
C ALA A 64 -10.31 -6.96 2.69
N VAL A 65 -9.32 -7.24 1.85
CA VAL A 65 -9.49 -8.14 0.67
C VAL A 65 -9.83 -9.57 1.11
N TRP A 66 -9.24 -10.03 2.21
CA TRP A 66 -9.56 -11.34 2.79
C TRP A 66 -11.01 -11.40 3.27
N SER A 67 -11.50 -10.37 3.95
CA SER A 67 -12.91 -10.28 4.37
C SER A 67 -13.88 -10.30 3.19
N PHE A 68 -13.52 -9.71 2.04
CA PHE A 68 -14.33 -9.82 0.83
C PHE A 68 -14.30 -11.21 0.21
N LYS A 69 -13.15 -11.89 0.23
CA LYS A 69 -12.97 -13.16 -0.48
C LYS A 69 -13.52 -14.38 0.27
N LEU A 70 -13.34 -14.45 1.60
CA LEU A 70 -13.75 -15.64 2.38
C LEU A 70 -15.02 -15.42 3.21
N LEU A 71 -15.32 -14.20 3.62
CA LEU A 71 -16.43 -13.92 4.53
C LEU A 71 -17.65 -13.34 3.80
N SER A 72 -17.56 -13.02 2.50
CA SER A 72 -18.62 -12.38 1.69
C SER A 72 -19.28 -11.19 2.39
N MET A 73 -18.54 -10.52 3.26
CA MET A 73 -19.04 -9.45 4.11
C MET A 73 -19.22 -8.17 3.30
N ASN A 74 -20.26 -7.41 3.65
CA ASN A 74 -20.50 -6.10 3.05
C ASN A 74 -19.32 -5.14 3.37
N VAL A 75 -19.19 -4.05 2.60
CA VAL A 75 -18.05 -3.13 2.67
C VAL A 75 -17.84 -2.55 4.08
N ILE A 76 -18.94 -2.29 4.79
CA ILE A 76 -18.90 -1.69 6.13
C ILE A 76 -18.29 -2.66 7.17
N PRO A 77 -18.78 -3.91 7.34
CA PRO A 77 -18.12 -4.89 8.20
C PRO A 77 -16.67 -5.20 7.84
N ALA A 78 -16.34 -5.27 6.55
CA ALA A 78 -14.98 -5.55 6.08
C ALA A 78 -13.98 -4.45 6.50
N MET A 79 -14.40 -3.17 6.44
CA MET A 79 -13.58 -2.05 6.91
C MET A 79 -13.35 -2.13 8.43
N ILE A 80 -14.40 -2.40 9.21
CA ILE A 80 -14.27 -2.54 10.67
C ILE A 80 -13.32 -3.68 11.00
N PHE A 81 -13.44 -4.83 10.32
CA PHE A 81 -12.54 -5.96 10.51
C PHE A 81 -11.08 -5.61 10.20
N ALA A 82 -10.83 -4.92 9.09
CA ALA A 82 -9.48 -4.46 8.74
C ALA A 82 -8.88 -3.49 9.78
N VAL A 83 -9.70 -2.58 10.34
CA VAL A 83 -9.28 -1.68 11.42
C VAL A 83 -8.95 -2.47 12.70
N VAL A 84 -9.77 -3.45 13.06
CA VAL A 84 -9.52 -4.27 14.26
C VAL A 84 -8.22 -5.09 14.10
N VAL A 85 -8.02 -5.72 12.95
CA VAL A 85 -6.81 -6.54 12.71
C VAL A 85 -5.55 -5.69 12.65
N SER A 86 -5.60 -4.54 11.96
CA SER A 86 -4.46 -3.60 11.93
C SER A 86 -4.17 -2.98 13.30
N GLY A 87 -5.21 -2.66 14.08
CA GLY A 87 -5.08 -2.19 15.46
C GLY A 87 -4.46 -3.24 16.39
N PHE A 88 -4.85 -4.50 16.24
CA PHE A 88 -4.24 -5.60 16.99
C PHE A 88 -2.76 -5.80 16.65
N ALA A 89 -2.40 -5.74 15.37
CA ALA A 89 -1.00 -5.77 14.95
C ALA A 89 -0.20 -4.58 15.50
N ALA A 90 -0.80 -3.38 15.52
CA ALA A 90 -0.18 -2.19 16.11
C ALA A 90 0.03 -2.33 17.62
N ALA A 91 -0.92 -2.91 18.34
CA ALA A 91 -0.79 -3.19 19.77
C ALA A 91 0.34 -4.20 20.06
N LEU A 92 0.46 -5.27 19.26
CA LEU A 92 1.54 -6.25 19.41
C LEU A 92 2.92 -5.62 19.16
N ILE A 93 3.07 -4.87 18.07
CA ILE A 93 4.34 -4.21 17.72
C ILE A 93 4.66 -3.13 18.75
N GLY A 94 3.67 -2.36 19.21
CA GLY A 94 3.80 -1.37 20.27
C GLY A 94 4.24 -2.00 21.59
N PHE A 95 3.63 -3.11 21.98
CA PHE A 95 4.01 -3.85 23.19
C PHE A 95 5.47 -4.33 23.13
N VAL A 96 5.88 -4.90 21.99
CA VAL A 96 7.27 -5.34 21.77
C VAL A 96 8.25 -4.16 21.77
N SER A 97 7.84 -2.99 21.26
CA SER A 97 8.70 -1.80 21.20
C SER A 97 8.81 -1.06 22.53
N LEU A 98 7.76 -1.09 23.36
CA LEU A 98 7.74 -0.47 24.69
C LEU A 98 8.35 -1.37 25.78
N ARG A 99 8.64 -2.64 25.49
CA ARG A 99 9.37 -3.51 26.42
C ARG A 99 10.78 -2.93 26.60
N ARG A 100 11.00 -2.22 27.70
CA ARG A 100 12.34 -1.80 28.11
C ARG A 100 13.06 -3.04 28.63
N THR A 101 14.19 -3.38 28.03
CA THR A 101 15.28 -4.04 28.77
C THR A 101 16.05 -2.97 29.52
#